data_AF-A0A927IR72-F1
#
_entry.id   AF-A0A927IR72-F1
#
_cell.length_a   1.000
_cell.length_b   1.000
_cell.length_c   1.000
_cell.angle_alpha   90.00
_cell.angle_beta   90.00
_cell.angle_gamma   90.00
#
_symmetry.space_group_name_H-M   'P 1'
#
loop_
_entity.id
_entity.type
_entity.pdbx_description
1 polymer ?
#
loop_
_entity_poly.entity_id
_entity_poly.type
_entity_poly.pdbx_seq_one_letter_code
_entity_poly.pdbx_strand_id
1 'polypeptide(L)' 'MADDLLTAASGAQPDEGLRAVRSLHDLADRLESLHVGRARALGWTWQQVADALGVSRQAVHKKYGKRYP' A
#
# COMPACT_ATOMS: atom_id res chain seq x y z
N MET A 1 16.77 6.85 -4.84
CA MET A 1 15.60 5.93 -4.90
C MET A 1 14.28 6.69 -4.88
N ALA A 2 13.89 7.35 -3.78
CA ALA A 2 12.67 8.19 -3.76
C ALA A 2 12.82 9.46 -4.62
N ASP A 3 13.99 10.11 -4.56
CA ASP A 3 14.30 11.29 -5.39
C ASP A 3 14.33 10.99 -6.89
N ASP A 4 14.78 9.80 -7.29
CA ASP A 4 14.79 9.38 -8.70
C ASP A 4 13.34 9.21 -9.23
N LEU A 5 12.46 8.64 -8.42
CA LEU A 5 11.03 8.52 -8.75
C LEU A 5 10.33 9.87 -8.79
N LEU A 6 10.70 10.79 -7.90
CA LEU A 6 10.17 12.15 -7.89
C LEU A 6 10.62 12.94 -9.12
N THR A 7 11.87 12.75 -9.55
CA THR A 7 12.43 13.35 -10.76
C THR A 7 11.73 12.80 -12.02
N ALA A 8 11.55 11.48 -12.12
CA ALA A 8 10.81 10.84 -13.21
C ALA A 8 9.32 11.25 -13.24
N ALA A 9 8.67 11.36 -12.07
CA ALA A 9 7.28 11.84 -11.96
C ALA A 9 7.11 13.31 -12.34
N SER A 10 8.17 14.11 -12.20
CA SER A 10 8.21 15.53 -12.60
C SER A 10 8.71 15.72 -14.05
N GLY A 11 9.06 14.63 -14.74
CA GLY A 11 9.51 14.64 -16.12
C GLY A 11 8.44 15.10 -17.10
N ALA A 12 8.86 15.70 -18.21
CA ALA A 12 7.95 16.31 -19.19
C ALA A 12 7.07 15.29 -19.95
N GLN A 13 7.44 14.00 -19.94
CA GLN A 13 6.72 12.95 -20.65
C GLN A 13 5.75 12.21 -19.71
N PRO A 14 4.43 12.26 -19.98
CA PRO A 14 3.43 11.65 -19.11
C PRO A 14 3.61 10.13 -18.91
N ASP A 15 4.15 9.40 -19.88
CA ASP A 15 4.33 7.96 -19.78
C ASP A 15 5.41 7.57 -18.77
N GLU A 16 6.51 8.32 -18.69
CA GLU A 16 7.55 8.13 -17.68
C GLU A 16 7.01 8.41 -16.27
N GLY A 17 6.28 9.51 -16.10
CA GLY A 17 5.66 9.85 -14.83
C GLY A 17 4.64 8.81 -14.36
N LEU A 18 3.79 8.29 -15.27
CA LEU A 18 2.83 7.23 -14.95
C LEU A 18 3.51 5.91 -14.56
N ARG A 19 4.66 5.56 -15.17
CA ARG A 19 5.46 4.39 -14.75
C ARG A 19 6.07 4.59 -13.36
N ALA A 20 6.54 5.79 -13.04
CA ALA A 20 7.03 6.12 -11.71
C ALA A 20 5.90 6.00 -10.65
N VAL A 21 4.72 6.58 -10.93
CA VAL A 21 3.53 6.45 -10.07
C VAL A 21 3.13 4.99 -9.88
N ARG A 22 3.13 4.18 -10.95
CA ARG A 22 2.84 2.74 -10.85
C ARG A 22 3.83 2.02 -9.94
N SER A 23 5.12 2.34 -10.06
CA SER A 23 6.19 1.77 -9.23
C SER A 23 6.03 2.14 -7.75
N LEU A 24 5.63 3.37 -7.46
CA LEU A 24 5.32 3.83 -6.10
C LEU A 24 4.11 3.08 -5.52
N HIS A 25 3.04 2.89 -6.31
CA HIS A 25 1.89 2.09 -5.89
C HIS A 25 2.28 0.64 -5.59
N ASP A 26 3.11 0.01 -6.43
CA ASP A 26 3.58 -1.36 -6.17
C ASP A 26 4.38 -1.48 -4.87
N LEU A 27 5.25 -0.50 -4.60
CA LEU A 27 6.01 -0.46 -3.36
C LEU A 27 5.07 -0.27 -2.16
N ALA A 28 4.13 0.68 -2.24
CA ALA A 28 3.15 0.94 -1.21
C ALA A 28 2.30 -0.31 -0.90
N ASP A 29 1.80 -1.00 -1.92
CA ASP A 29 0.99 -2.23 -1.75
C ASP A 29 1.79 -3.36 -1.08
N ARG A 30 3.08 -3.50 -1.38
CA ARG A 30 3.96 -4.49 -0.75
C ARG A 30 4.19 -4.18 0.72
N LEU A 31 4.49 -2.92 1.05
CA LEU A 31 4.67 -2.47 2.43
C LEU A 31 3.37 -2.60 3.24
N GLU A 32 2.24 -2.19 2.66
CA GLU A 32 0.91 -2.35 3.27
C GLU A 32 0.66 -3.83 3.59
N SER A 33 0.86 -4.74 2.63
CA SER A 33 0.67 -6.19 2.86
C SER A 33 1.57 -6.73 3.98
N LEU A 34 2.83 -6.30 4.04
CA LEU A 34 3.78 -6.70 5.08
C LEU A 34 3.30 -6.25 6.47
N HIS A 35 2.90 -4.97 6.59
CA HIS A 35 2.44 -4.41 7.85
C HIS A 35 1.08 -4.97 8.30
N VAL A 36 0.15 -5.19 7.38
CA VAL A 36 -1.13 -5.86 7.67
C VAL A 36 -0.87 -7.28 8.20
N GLY A 37 -0.01 -8.05 7.56
CA GLY A 37 0.36 -9.39 8.03
C GLY A 37 0.96 -9.36 9.43
N ARG A 38 1.89 -8.43 9.70
CA ARG A 38 2.48 -8.24 11.03
C ARG A 38 1.44 -7.83 12.07
N ALA A 39 0.53 -6.91 11.74
CA ALA A 39 -0.52 -6.46 12.67
C ALA A 39 -1.44 -7.63 13.04
N ARG A 40 -1.87 -8.43 12.06
CA ARG A 40 -2.68 -9.62 12.30
C ARG A 40 -1.95 -10.66 13.15
N ALA A 41 -0.66 -10.88 12.92
CA ALA A 41 0.16 -11.77 13.75
C ALA A 41 0.32 -11.27 15.20
N LEU A 42 0.26 -9.95 15.43
CA LEU A 42 0.25 -9.33 16.75
C LEU A 42 -1.15 -9.26 17.39
N GLY A 43 -2.15 -9.90 16.79
CA GLY A 43 -3.51 -9.97 17.32
C GLY A 43 -4.36 -8.73 17.08
N TRP A 44 -3.91 -7.76 16.27
CA TRP A 44 -4.72 -6.59 15.94
C TRP A 44 -5.97 -6.99 15.18
N THR A 45 -7.14 -6.51 15.57
CA THR A 45 -8.39 -6.73 14.85
C THR A 45 -8.39 -6.08 13.47
N TRP A 46 -9.22 -6.57 12.55
CA TRP A 46 -9.43 -5.94 11.25
C TRP A 46 -9.88 -4.47 11.33
N GLN A 47 -10.57 -4.09 12.42
CA GLN A 47 -10.95 -2.70 12.65
C GLN A 47 -9.72 -1.84 12.92
N GLN A 48 -8.81 -2.26 13.81
CA GLN A 48 -7.58 -1.51 14.11
C GLN A 48 -6.69 -1.34 12.88
N VAL A 49 -6.61 -2.36 12.02
CA VAL A 49 -5.88 -2.26 10.75
C VAL A 49 -6.56 -1.26 9.79
N ALA A 50 -7.89 -1.31 9.70
CA ALA A 50 -8.66 -0.38 8.88
C ALA A 50 -8.51 1.08 9.33
N ASP A 51 -8.58 1.32 10.64
CA ASP A 51 -8.40 2.64 11.25
C ASP A 51 -7.00 3.21 10.93
N ALA A 52 -5.96 2.39 11.03
CA ALA A 52 -4.59 2.78 10.71
C ALA A 52 -4.37 3.10 9.22
N LEU A 53 -5.12 2.43 8.32
CA LEU A 53 -5.05 2.65 6.87
C LEU A 53 -6.03 3.73 6.39
N GLY A 54 -6.90 4.25 7.25
CA GLY A 54 -7.93 5.22 6.88
C GLY A 54 -8.99 4.67 5.93
N VAL A 55 -9.24 3.36 5.96
CA VAL A 55 -10.23 2.68 5.10
C VAL A 55 -11.30 1.97 5.95
N SER A 56 -12.35 1.48 5.31
CA SER A 56 -13.35 0.69 6.04
C SER A 56 -12.83 -0.72 6.40
N ARG A 57 -13.33 -1.27 7.52
CA ARG A 57 -13.08 -2.66 7.92
C ARG A 57 -13.41 -3.67 6.81
N GLN A 58 -14.48 -3.42 6.06
CA GLN A 58 -14.88 -4.29 4.96
C GLN A 58 -13.88 -4.22 3.80
N ALA A 59 -13.35 -3.03 3.48
CA ALA A 59 -12.37 -2.86 2.42
C ALA A 59 -11.06 -3.60 2.73
N VAL A 60 -10.52 -3.43 3.94
CA VAL A 60 -9.28 -4.13 4.35
C VAL A 60 -9.51 -5.64 4.41
N HIS A 61 -10.63 -6.10 4.96
CA HIS A 61 -10.94 -7.53 5.04
C HIS A 61 -11.14 -8.15 3.66
N LYS A 62 -11.77 -7.42 2.72
CA LYS A 62 -11.90 -7.87 1.33
C LYS A 62 -10.53 -8.00 0.64
N LYS A 63 -9.61 -7.05 0.87
CA LYS A 63 -8.26 -7.03 0.27
C LYS A 63 -7.33 -8.09 0.89
N TYR A 64 -7.39 -8.29 2.20
CA TYR A 64 -6.38 -9.07 2.95
C TYR A 64 -6.90 -10.27 3.73
N GLY A 65 -8.20 -10.37 4.01
CA GLY A 65 -8.78 -11.40 4.88
C GLY A 65 -8.69 -12.83 4.34
N LYS A 66 -8.34 -13.01 3.06
CA LYS A 66 -8.01 -14.33 2.49
C LYS A 66 -6.54 -14.73 2.68
N ARG A 67 -5.65 -13.75 2.87
CA ARG A 67 -4.20 -13.95 2.94
C ARG A 67 -3.69 -14.06 4.37
N TYR A 68 -4.30 -13.32 5.29
CA TYR A 68 -3.92 -13.30 6.70
C TYR A 68 -5.11 -13.71 7.56
N PRO A 69 -4.88 -14.49 8.63
CA PRO A 69 -5.93 -14.90 9.56
C PRO A 69 -6.49 -13.70 10.32
#